data_AF-A0A7J7H3E1-F1
#
_entry.id   AF-A0A7J7H3E1-F1
#
_cell.length_a   1.000
_cell.length_b   1.000
_cell.length_c   1.000
_cell.angle_alpha   90.00
_cell.angle_beta   90.00
_cell.angle_gamma   90.00
#
_symmetry.space_group_name_H-M   'P 1'
#
loop_
_entity.id
_entity.type
_entity.pdbx_description
1 polymer ?
#
loop_
_entity_poly.entity_id
_entity_poly.type
_entity_poly.pdbx_seq_one_letter_code
_entity_poly.pdbx_strand_id
1 'polypeptide(L)'
;MSSQPPSQSPTTTKSKGKASQNSQPSQGLKAHWDTKSTEIFVKLCVEQVKAGHRPGTHLDRVGWEAVINKFKIATGKSYVRIQLKNRWDTLKKEWGLWKNLLRGETGLGLDPLTGAIMASDDWWNLKLQVS
;
A
#
# COMPACT_ATOMS: atom_id res chain seq x y z
N MET A 1 63.77 15.54 32.41
CA MET A 1 63.98 14.10 32.65
C MET A 1 62.58 13.49 32.65
N SER A 2 62.03 13.02 31.53
CA SER A 2 62.59 12.11 30.49
C SER A 2 62.76 10.69 31.06
N SER A 3 62.22 9.60 30.49
CA SER A 3 61.78 9.38 29.08
C SER A 3 60.62 8.37 28.91
N GLN A 4 60.13 8.25 27.66
CA GLN A 4 59.24 7.22 27.06
C GLN A 4 59.80 6.88 25.64
N PRO A 5 59.28 5.92 24.82
CA PRO A 5 58.41 4.75 25.03
C PRO A 5 59.29 3.46 25.16
N PRO A 6 59.14 2.26 24.51
CA PRO A 6 58.18 1.68 23.51
C PRO A 6 56.89 1.10 24.17
N SER A 7 55.87 0.49 23.53
CA SER A 7 55.52 -0.01 22.17
C SER A 7 55.75 -1.50 21.82
N GLN A 8 54.67 -2.31 21.78
CA GLN A 8 54.13 -2.97 20.57
C GLN A 8 52.87 -3.83 20.84
N SER A 9 52.08 -4.11 19.79
CA SER A 9 50.83 -4.91 19.80
C SER A 9 51.05 -6.29 19.15
N PRO A 10 50.07 -7.24 19.19
CA PRO A 10 49.12 -7.29 18.07
C PRO A 10 47.65 -7.68 18.39
N THR A 11 46.82 -7.41 17.38
CA THR A 11 45.37 -7.61 17.21
C THR A 11 44.75 -8.97 17.60
N THR A 12 43.49 -8.94 18.03
CA THR A 12 42.38 -9.57 17.25
C THR A 12 41.08 -8.76 17.41
N THR A 13 40.25 -8.72 16.37
CA THR A 13 39.03 -7.90 16.29
C THR A 13 37.79 -8.78 16.19
N LYS A 14 36.69 -8.44 16.89
CA LYS A 14 35.38 -9.09 16.67
C LYS A 14 34.22 -8.09 16.55
N SER A 15 34.12 -7.49 15.37
CA SER A 15 33.04 -6.59 14.98
C SER A 15 31.68 -7.30 14.98
N LYS A 16 30.64 -6.62 15.48
CA LYS A 16 29.24 -6.92 15.09
C LYS A 16 28.42 -5.64 15.02
N GLY A 17 28.68 -4.85 13.97
CA GLY A 17 27.83 -3.70 13.65
C GLY A 17 26.39 -4.17 13.38
N LYS A 18 25.41 -3.52 14.00
CA LYS A 18 24.02 -3.61 13.54
C LYS A 18 23.93 -2.83 12.23
N ALA A 19 24.05 -3.53 11.11
CA ALA A 19 23.79 -2.96 9.80
C ALA A 19 22.34 -2.47 9.77
N SER A 20 22.15 -1.16 9.84
CA SER A 20 20.87 -0.56 9.47
C SER A 20 20.68 -0.82 7.99
N GLN A 21 19.79 -1.76 7.63
CA GLN A 21 19.37 -1.91 6.24
C GLN A 21 18.47 -0.73 5.88
N ASN A 22 19.14 0.37 5.52
CA ASN A 22 18.61 1.43 4.70
C ASN A 22 18.09 0.80 3.39
N SER A 23 16.81 0.42 3.41
CA SER A 23 16.06 0.01 2.23
C SER A 23 15.77 1.25 1.38
N GLN A 24 16.86 1.81 0.84
CA GLN A 24 16.87 2.91 -0.11
C GLN A 24 15.83 2.60 -1.19
N PRO A 25 14.94 3.54 -1.54
CA PRO A 25 13.88 3.26 -2.49
C PRO A 25 14.52 2.91 -3.84
N SER A 26 14.47 1.63 -4.19
CA SER A 26 14.66 1.26 -5.58
C SER A 26 13.59 2.01 -6.39
N GLN A 27 13.99 2.54 -7.54
CA GLN A 27 13.05 3.16 -8.49
C GLN A 27 12.27 2.04 -9.22
N GLY A 28 11.61 1.20 -8.42
CA GLY A 28 10.84 0.05 -8.84
C GLY A 28 9.58 0.53 -9.53
N LEU A 29 9.60 0.43 -10.86
CA LEU A 29 8.55 0.72 -11.83
C LEU A 29 7.16 0.90 -11.18
N LYS A 30 6.65 2.13 -11.23
CA LYS A 30 5.36 2.55 -10.65
C LYS A 30 4.28 1.53 -11.00
N ALA A 31 3.69 0.90 -9.98
CA ALA A 31 2.76 -0.21 -10.16
C ALA A 31 1.55 0.20 -11.02
N HIS A 32 1.41 -0.44 -12.18
CA HIS A 32 0.37 -0.16 -13.17
C HIS A 32 -0.94 -0.91 -12.84
N TRP A 33 -1.84 -0.21 -12.15
CA TRP A 33 -3.16 -0.72 -11.77
C TRP A 33 -4.19 -0.41 -12.86
N ASP A 34 -4.67 -1.45 -13.53
CA ASP A 34 -5.87 -1.42 -14.39
C ASP A 34 -7.09 -1.94 -13.61
N THR A 35 -8.28 -1.87 -14.21
CA THR A 35 -9.54 -2.32 -13.60
C THR A 35 -9.49 -3.79 -13.20
N LYS A 36 -9.08 -4.69 -14.12
CA LYS A 36 -9.05 -6.14 -13.90
C LYS A 36 -8.10 -6.54 -12.75
N SER A 37 -6.91 -5.95 -12.70
CA SER A 37 -5.96 -6.18 -11.60
C SER A 37 -6.40 -5.51 -10.30
N THR A 38 -7.10 -4.38 -10.34
CA THR A 38 -7.74 -3.79 -9.15
C THR A 38 -8.83 -4.72 -8.60
N GLU A 39 -9.72 -5.24 -9.44
CA GLU A 39 -10.75 -6.21 -9.05
C GLU A 39 -10.16 -7.48 -8.43
N ILE A 40 -9.16 -8.09 -9.09
CA ILE A 40 -8.51 -9.31 -8.59
C ILE A 40 -7.87 -9.02 -7.24
N PHE A 41 -7.20 -7.88 -7.08
CA PHE A 41 -6.65 -7.47 -5.79
C PHE A 41 -7.72 -7.32 -4.70
N VAL A 42 -8.86 -6.66 -5.00
CA VAL A 42 -9.98 -6.52 -4.06
C VAL A 42 -10.60 -7.87 -3.70
N LYS A 43 -10.81 -8.76 -4.67
CA LYS A 43 -11.34 -10.12 -4.46
C LYS A 43 -10.43 -10.92 -3.52
N LEU A 44 -9.13 -10.94 -3.78
CA LEU A 44 -8.12 -11.58 -2.92
C LEU A 44 -8.04 -10.96 -1.52
N CYS A 45 -8.18 -9.64 -1.42
CA CYS A 45 -8.24 -8.94 -0.15
C CYS A 45 -9.46 -9.36 0.68
N VAL A 46 -10.65 -9.47 0.07
CA VAL A 46 -11.87 -9.92 0.72
C VAL A 46 -11.77 -11.39 1.17
N GLU A 47 -11.13 -12.27 0.40
CA GLU A 47 -10.82 -13.64 0.85
C GLU A 47 -10.02 -13.65 2.15
N GLN A 48 -8.93 -12.88 2.23
CA GLN A 48 -8.07 -12.87 3.42
C GLN A 48 -8.74 -12.21 4.63
N VAL A 49 -9.60 -11.20 4.43
CA VAL A 49 -10.43 -10.64 5.50
C VAL A 49 -11.42 -11.68 6.03
N LYS A 50 -12.08 -12.44 5.14
CA LYS A 50 -13.00 -13.54 5.52
C LYS A 50 -12.28 -14.69 6.24
N ALA A 51 -11.02 -14.96 5.90
CA ALA A 51 -10.17 -15.94 6.57
C ALA A 51 -9.59 -15.46 7.92
N GLY A 52 -9.99 -14.27 8.41
CA GLY A 52 -9.54 -13.74 9.70
C GLY A 52 -8.19 -13.02 9.68
N HIS A 53 -7.48 -12.98 8.54
CA HIS A 53 -6.16 -12.33 8.41
C HIS A 53 -6.19 -10.80 8.45
N ARG A 54 -7.23 -10.19 9.05
CA ARG A 54 -7.34 -8.76 9.35
C ARG A 54 -7.71 -8.55 10.82
N PRO A 55 -6.77 -8.76 11.77
CA PRO A 55 -6.99 -8.52 13.19
C PRO A 55 -7.10 -7.03 13.56
N GLY A 56 -6.98 -6.11 12.60
CA GLY A 56 -7.06 -4.67 12.81
C GLY A 56 -7.37 -3.90 11.53
N THR A 57 -6.66 -2.80 11.28
CA THR A 57 -6.95 -1.91 10.14
C THR A 57 -6.52 -2.46 8.77
N HIS A 58 -5.56 -3.39 8.73
CA HIS A 58 -4.93 -3.95 7.53
C HIS A 58 -4.74 -5.47 7.65
N LEU A 59 -4.37 -6.14 6.56
CA LEU A 59 -4.00 -7.55 6.59
C LEU A 59 -2.74 -7.80 7.45
N ASP A 60 -2.70 -8.96 8.11
CA ASP A 60 -1.54 -9.48 8.82
C ASP A 60 -0.43 -9.97 7.84
N ARG A 61 0.67 -10.50 8.38
CA ARG A 61 1.79 -11.00 7.56
C ARG A 61 1.37 -12.11 6.58
N VAL A 62 0.59 -13.09 7.06
CA VAL A 62 0.15 -14.26 6.28
C VAL A 62 -0.81 -13.82 5.18
N GLY A 63 -1.78 -12.96 5.51
CA GLY A 63 -2.71 -12.39 4.53
C GLY A 63 -2.00 -11.59 3.43
N TRP A 64 -0.95 -10.81 3.76
CA TRP A 64 -0.15 -10.13 2.73
C TRP A 64 0.66 -11.09 1.86
N GLU A 65 1.32 -12.10 2.44
CA GLU A 65 2.09 -13.10 1.68
C GLU A 65 1.18 -13.93 0.76
N ALA A 66 -0.01 -14.32 1.23
CA ALA A 66 -1.03 -15.00 0.44
C ALA A 66 -1.57 -14.12 -0.71
N VAL A 67 -1.89 -12.84 -0.47
CA VAL A 67 -2.34 -11.91 -1.52
C VAL A 67 -1.25 -11.70 -2.57
N ILE A 68 0.01 -11.48 -2.18
CA ILE A 68 1.11 -11.27 -3.12
C ILE A 68 1.28 -12.48 -4.07
N ASN A 69 1.30 -13.70 -3.51
CA ASN A 69 1.43 -14.92 -4.30
C ASN A 69 0.21 -15.16 -5.21
N LYS A 70 -1.01 -15.12 -4.67
CA LYS A 70 -2.24 -15.29 -5.48
C LYS A 70 -2.38 -14.21 -6.56
N PHE A 71 -2.05 -12.95 -6.25
CA PHE A 71 -2.11 -11.85 -7.21
C PHE A 71 -1.11 -12.03 -8.35
N LYS A 72 0.13 -12.43 -8.05
CA LYS A 72 1.14 -12.73 -9.07
C LYS A 72 0.70 -13.88 -9.98
N ILE A 73 0.13 -14.94 -9.42
CA ILE A 73 -0.42 -16.08 -10.19
C ILE A 73 -1.60 -15.63 -11.09
N ALA A 74 -2.55 -14.87 -10.53
CA ALA A 74 -3.77 -14.48 -11.25
C ALA A 74 -3.60 -13.34 -12.28
N THR A 75 -2.48 -12.61 -12.25
CA THR A 75 -2.26 -11.43 -13.12
C THR A 75 -0.93 -11.42 -13.88
N GLY A 76 0.01 -12.31 -13.55
CA GLY A 76 1.42 -12.24 -13.99
C GLY A 76 2.24 -11.11 -13.35
N LYS A 77 1.60 -10.14 -12.68
CA LYS A 77 2.25 -8.92 -12.16
C LYS A 77 2.97 -9.21 -10.85
N SER A 78 4.30 -9.13 -10.87
CA SER A 78 5.15 -9.34 -9.68
C SER A 78 5.33 -8.05 -8.88
N TYR A 79 4.34 -7.69 -8.05
CA TYR A 79 4.40 -6.50 -7.18
C TYR A 79 4.90 -6.81 -5.76
N VAL A 80 5.64 -5.87 -5.17
CA VAL A 80 6.15 -5.96 -3.78
C VAL A 80 5.14 -5.44 -2.76
N ARG A 81 5.16 -5.95 -1.53
CA ARG A 81 4.16 -5.66 -0.46
C ARG A 81 3.79 -4.19 -0.31
N ILE A 82 4.74 -3.26 -0.43
CA ILE A 82 4.48 -1.82 -0.33
C ILE A 82 3.60 -1.28 -1.48
N GLN A 83 3.74 -1.79 -2.71
CA GLN A 83 2.90 -1.41 -3.85
C GLN A 83 1.45 -1.85 -3.64
N LEU A 84 1.22 -3.08 -3.14
CA LEU A 84 -0.12 -3.58 -2.82
C LEU A 84 -0.73 -2.86 -1.60
N LYS A 85 0.06 -2.59 -0.55
CA LYS A 85 -0.38 -1.79 0.60
C LYS A 85 -0.80 -0.38 0.16
N ASN A 86 -0.01 0.28 -0.69
CA ASN A 86 -0.35 1.60 -1.19
C ASN A 86 -1.66 1.58 -2.00
N ARG A 87 -1.91 0.56 -2.83
CA ARG A 87 -3.20 0.42 -3.53
C ARG A 87 -4.37 0.17 -2.57
N TRP A 88 -4.19 -0.63 -1.52
CA TRP A 88 -5.18 -0.81 -0.44
C TRP A 88 -5.50 0.51 0.28
N ASP A 89 -4.48 1.30 0.59
CA ASP A 89 -4.64 2.61 1.24
C ASP A 89 -5.32 3.63 0.33
N THR A 90 -5.03 3.62 -0.97
CA THR A 90 -5.75 4.40 -2.00
C THR A 90 -7.22 3.97 -2.11
N LEU A 91 -7.51 2.67 -2.28
CA LEU A 91 -8.88 2.15 -2.42
C LEU A 91 -9.77 2.48 -1.20
N LYS A 92 -9.20 2.49 0.02
CA LYS A 92 -9.91 2.95 1.22
C LYS A 92 -10.25 4.45 1.17
N LYS A 93 -9.39 5.30 0.58
CA LYS A 93 -9.66 6.74 0.42
C LYS A 93 -10.74 6.97 -0.64
N GLU A 94 -10.62 6.31 -1.79
CA GLU A 94 -11.63 6.34 -2.87
C GLU A 94 -13.02 5.92 -2.33
N TRP A 95 -13.09 4.80 -1.60
CA TRP A 95 -14.31 4.34 -0.91
C TRP A 95 -14.79 5.27 0.22
N GLY A 96 -13.86 5.92 0.91
CA GLY A 96 -14.17 6.93 1.93
C GLY A 96 -14.86 8.15 1.33
N LEU A 97 -14.32 8.67 0.23
CA LEU A 97 -14.90 9.77 -0.55
C LEU A 97 -16.29 9.39 -1.07
N TRP A 98 -16.42 8.26 -1.77
CA TRP A 98 -17.70 7.81 -2.34
C TRP A 98 -18.82 7.71 -1.28
N LYS A 99 -18.54 7.11 -0.11
CA LYS A 99 -19.49 7.06 1.01
C LYS A 99 -19.81 8.43 1.63
N ASN A 100 -18.89 9.39 1.57
CA ASN A 100 -19.13 10.74 2.07
C ASN A 100 -20.04 11.51 1.12
N LEU A 101 -19.85 11.37 -0.20
CA LEU A 101 -20.73 11.96 -1.22
C LEU A 101 -22.15 11.39 -1.11
N LEU A 102 -22.27 10.05 -1.03
CA LEU A 102 -23.54 9.35 -0.78
C LEU A 102 -24.29 9.74 0.50
N ARG A 103 -23.59 10.37 1.47
CA ARG A 103 -24.16 10.84 2.74
C ARG A 103 -24.34 12.35 2.79
N GLY A 104 -23.67 13.10 1.91
CA GLY A 104 -23.62 14.56 1.92
C GLY A 104 -24.75 15.21 1.14
N GLU A 105 -25.18 14.62 0.02
CA GLU A 105 -26.17 15.20 -0.87
C GLU A 105 -27.40 14.29 -1.06
N THR A 106 -28.42 14.50 -0.22
CA THR A 106 -29.78 13.91 -0.30
C THR A 106 -30.59 14.41 -1.52
N GLY A 107 -29.93 14.67 -2.64
CA GLY A 107 -30.50 15.33 -3.83
C GLY A 107 -29.67 15.18 -5.11
N LEU A 108 -28.48 14.56 -5.07
CA LEU A 108 -27.84 14.09 -6.29
C LEU A 108 -28.45 12.74 -6.67
N GLY A 109 -28.96 12.64 -7.89
CA GLY A 109 -29.45 11.39 -8.43
C GLY A 109 -28.32 10.36 -8.49
N LEU A 110 -28.55 9.14 -8.02
CA LEU A 110 -27.72 8.02 -8.41
C LEU A 110 -28.29 7.46 -9.70
N ASP A 111 -27.43 7.25 -10.71
CA ASP A 111 -27.84 6.52 -11.90
C ASP A 111 -28.18 5.08 -11.48
N PRO A 112 -29.45 4.63 -11.61
CA PRO A 112 -29.85 3.29 -11.19
C PRO A 112 -29.23 2.17 -12.05
N LEU A 113 -28.63 2.51 -13.20
CA LEU A 113 -27.98 1.53 -14.09
C LEU A 113 -26.51 1.30 -13.75
N THR A 114 -25.74 2.34 -13.39
CA THR A 114 -24.30 2.23 -13.07
C THR A 114 -23.93 2.43 -11.60
N GLY A 115 -24.82 3.00 -10.77
CA GLY A 115 -24.50 3.42 -9.41
C GLY A 115 -23.57 4.65 -9.33
N ALA A 116 -23.34 5.34 -10.45
CA ALA A 116 -22.61 6.59 -10.49
C ALA A 116 -23.44 7.75 -9.90
N ILE A 117 -22.75 8.78 -9.41
CA ILE A 117 -23.37 10.02 -8.94
C ILE A 117 -23.65 10.91 -10.16
N MET A 118 -24.93 11.16 -10.46
CA MET A 118 -25.36 12.10 -11.49
C MET A 118 -25.21 13.54 -10.97
N ALA A 119 -23.99 14.06 -11.08
CA ALA A 119 -23.65 15.46 -10.86
C ALA A 119 -23.07 16.05 -12.16
N SER A 120 -23.16 17.37 -12.31
CA SER A 120 -22.54 18.07 -13.45
C SER A 120 -21.01 18.07 -13.36
N ASP A 121 -20.34 18.24 -14.49
CA ASP A 121 -18.88 18.32 -14.55
C ASP A 121 -18.34 19.50 -13.69
N ASP A 122 -19.09 20.59 -13.58
CA ASP A 122 -18.77 21.72 -12.69
C ASP A 122 -18.73 21.30 -11.21
N TRP A 123 -19.67 20.47 -10.76
CA TRP A 123 -19.70 19.95 -9.40
C TRP A 123 -18.53 18.98 -9.15
N TRP A 124 -18.21 18.13 -10.13
CA TRP A 124 -17.03 17.25 -10.05
C TRP A 124 -15.73 18.06 -9.97
N ASN A 125 -15.57 19.09 -10.81
CA ASN A 125 -14.42 19.98 -10.76
C ASN A 125 -14.30 20.69 -9.41
N LEU A 126 -15.40 21.24 -8.87
CA LEU A 126 -15.42 21.90 -7.56
C LEU A 126 -15.04 20.95 -6.40
N LYS A 127 -15.46 19.68 -6.46
CA LYS A 127 -15.12 18.67 -5.45
C LYS A 127 -13.72 18.07 -5.61
N LEU A 128 -13.17 18.02 -6.82
CA LEU A 128 -11.88 17.39 -7.12
C LEU A 128 -10.68 18.37 -7.08
N GLN A 129 -10.92 19.69 -7.16
CA GLN A 129 -9.85 20.70 -7.00
C GLN A 129 -9.54 21.07 -5.54
N VAL A 130 -10.29 20.57 -4.55
CA VAL A 130 -10.03 20.82 -3.11
C VAL A 130 -9.22 19.67 -2.50
N SER A 131 -7.88 19.73 -2.64
CA SER A 131 -6.90 19.01 -1.81
C SER A 131 -5.49 19.60 -1.92
#